data_AF-A0A3D0TW15-F1
#
_entry.id   AF-A0A3D0TW15-F1
#
_cell.length_a   1.000
_cell.length_b   1.000
_cell.length_c   1.000
_cell.angle_alpha   90.00
_cell.angle_beta   90.00
_cell.angle_gamma   90.00
#
_symmetry.space_group_name_H-M   'P 1'
#
loop_
_entity.id
_entity.type
_entity.pdbx_description
1 polymer ?
#
loop_
_entity_poly.entity_id
_entity_poly.type
_entity_poly.pdbx_seq_one_letter_code
_entity_poly.pdbx_strand_id
1 'polypeptide(L)'
;EVGDAVAEPFDGGAAAAAGEHATAGERGPRATLLYPRGDLRQSAENSPSRWLLGTARALEAAARTRAGAGSGARLRSRFDAGYVDGENLAAAAGDTAIPDIVASASYVQGLATTDFPATQQEYDAADLHAATSRSHRPLGIMRGHRLFQAGGPLRMGVDLAAARRSSEFTRFDGYLGVDPGLTGHLLDRPVSASALQKWATCPRAFMFEQLLGVSELEEPDVVLRMSPLERGLLMHDAVDAFLAPMIEKKRAPGPNHAYTNADRARLAEAVEAKLAASTEAGLSGRALFVEIDHRRIRRDMAEFCDRDAQRRPGGEAVASEYGFGIPARNGEPAAPAVRYRLPDGRELTFRGAIDRVDRAAEGLVVTDYKAGRYDFYSDSVIKENPTNFGKQLQPAIYSIVAAERFGPDDDPEPRWEEAVAQAGYWFFTSRPGGWRHVDMQPDATVRAGVDEVLSKIATGISKGVFPGRSDETMSVLYGHWCACCIPDGLGTWEFHQRWERKSATRKMAPYVDLVEPAGA
;
A
#
# COMPACT_ATOMS: atom_id res chain seq x y z
N GLU A 1 41.64 45.47 -24.32
CA GLU A 1 41.60 45.05 -22.91
C GLU A 1 40.22 45.35 -22.35
N VAL A 2 39.34 44.35 -22.39
CA VAL A 2 38.01 44.30 -21.76
C VAL A 2 37.82 42.80 -21.53
N GLY A 3 38.14 42.24 -20.36
CA GLY A 3 37.38 42.40 -19.13
C GLY A 3 36.54 41.13 -18.96
N ASP A 4 37.21 40.01 -18.65
CA ASP A 4 36.58 38.73 -18.34
C ASP A 4 35.62 38.89 -17.16
N ALA A 5 34.33 38.68 -17.41
CA ALA A 5 33.34 38.46 -16.37
C ALA A 5 32.94 36.99 -16.40
N VAL A 6 33.69 36.19 -15.63
CA VAL A 6 33.37 34.82 -15.27
C VAL A 6 32.08 34.83 -14.45
N ALA A 7 31.01 34.22 -14.97
CA ALA A 7 29.82 33.93 -14.18
C ALA A 7 30.07 32.64 -13.40
N GLU A 8 30.13 32.73 -12.07
CA GLU A 8 30.20 31.57 -11.19
C GLU A 8 28.91 30.73 -11.23
N PRO A 9 29.00 29.40 -11.06
CA PRO A 9 27.85 28.53 -11.01
C PRO A 9 27.21 28.61 -9.61
N PHE A 10 25.91 28.91 -9.53
CA PHE A 10 25.17 28.87 -8.27
C PHE A 10 24.02 27.87 -8.29
N ASP A 11 24.09 27.03 -7.26
CA ASP A 11 23.28 25.87 -6.94
C ASP A 11 21.88 26.30 -6.50
N GLY A 12 20.86 25.84 -7.22
CA GLY A 12 19.47 26.23 -7.01
C GLY A 12 18.56 25.42 -7.91
N GLY A 13 18.02 24.33 -7.36
CA GLY A 13 17.25 23.28 -8.05
C GLY A 13 16.19 23.79 -9.02
N ALA A 14 16.59 23.91 -10.28
CA ALA A 14 15.76 23.72 -11.46
C ALA A 14 16.60 22.79 -12.34
N ALA A 15 16.07 21.63 -12.72
CA ALA A 15 16.77 20.69 -13.57
C ALA A 15 16.96 21.31 -14.96
N ALA A 16 18.04 22.07 -15.12
CA ALA A 16 18.60 22.39 -16.42
C ALA A 16 19.30 21.12 -16.91
N ALA A 17 18.59 20.33 -17.72
CA ALA A 17 19.23 19.30 -18.51
C ALA A 17 20.06 19.98 -19.61
N ALA A 18 21.27 20.41 -19.28
CA ALA A 18 22.27 20.82 -20.25
C ALA A 18 22.83 19.57 -20.92
N GLY A 19 22.16 19.10 -21.96
CA GLY A 19 22.73 18.14 -22.90
C GLY A 19 23.58 18.89 -23.93
N GLU A 20 24.90 18.94 -23.74
CA GLU A 20 25.83 19.34 -24.79
C GLU A 20 25.87 18.25 -25.86
N HIS A 21 25.02 18.37 -26.89
CA HIS A 21 25.24 17.70 -28.16
C HIS A 21 25.62 18.76 -29.20
N ALA A 22 26.92 18.93 -29.38
CA ALA A 22 27.50 19.64 -30.49
C ALA A 22 27.18 18.86 -31.79
N THR A 23 26.26 19.38 -32.60
CA THR A 23 26.18 19.05 -34.02
C THR A 23 26.36 20.33 -34.82
N ALA A 24 27.42 20.34 -35.63
CA ALA A 24 27.79 21.45 -36.49
C ALA A 24 26.70 21.72 -37.54
N GLY A 25 26.13 22.92 -37.50
CA GLY A 25 25.17 23.40 -38.48
C GLY A 25 24.60 24.77 -38.09
N GLU A 26 25.35 25.84 -38.36
CA GLU A 26 24.99 27.27 -38.53
C GLU A 26 23.79 27.92 -37.77
N ARG A 27 23.30 27.36 -36.67
CA ARG A 27 22.38 28.03 -35.74
C ARG A 27 23.04 28.06 -34.37
N GLY A 28 23.13 29.25 -33.77
CA GLY A 28 23.73 29.46 -32.46
C GLY A 28 23.11 28.60 -31.35
N PRO A 29 23.69 28.61 -30.12
CA PRO A 29 23.25 27.75 -29.02
C PRO A 29 21.74 27.94 -28.77
N ARG A 30 20.98 26.87 -29.00
CA ARG A 30 19.54 26.83 -28.70
C ARG A 30 19.36 26.53 -27.22
N ALA A 31 18.77 27.47 -26.49
CA ALA A 31 18.33 27.26 -25.12
C ALA A 31 16.86 26.83 -25.11
N THR A 32 16.57 25.65 -24.57
CA THR A 32 15.19 25.15 -24.43
C THR A 32 14.65 25.53 -23.06
N LEU A 33 13.58 26.31 -23.04
CA LEU A 33 12.87 26.68 -21.83
C LEU A 33 11.62 25.81 -21.70
N LEU A 34 11.53 25.01 -20.65
CA LEU A 34 10.40 24.10 -20.39
C LEU A 34 9.60 24.59 -19.19
N TYR A 35 8.28 24.59 -19.34
CA TYR A 35 7.36 24.86 -18.25
C TYR A 35 6.06 24.05 -18.43
N PRO A 36 5.69 23.19 -17.47
CA PRO A 36 4.45 22.44 -17.52
C PRO A 36 3.27 23.32 -17.13
N ARG A 37 2.28 23.49 -18.01
CA ARG A 37 1.06 24.28 -17.72
C ARG A 37 0.17 23.65 -16.65
N GLY A 38 0.25 22.34 -16.46
CA GLY A 38 -0.54 21.62 -15.47
C GLY A 38 0.26 20.47 -14.86
N ASP A 39 -0.19 20.04 -13.70
CA ASP A 39 0.23 18.80 -13.06
C ASP A 39 -0.89 17.77 -13.27
N LEU A 40 -0.59 16.62 -13.85
CA LEU A 40 -1.59 15.54 -14.01
C LEU A 40 -2.12 15.01 -12.66
N ARG A 41 -1.46 15.36 -11.56
CA ARG A 41 -1.83 15.01 -10.18
C ARG A 41 -2.55 16.13 -9.42
N GLN A 42 -2.61 17.35 -9.96
CA GLN A 42 -3.31 18.48 -9.33
C GLN A 42 -4.25 19.15 -10.31
N SER A 43 -5.48 19.41 -9.91
CA SER A 43 -6.47 20.15 -10.72
C SER A 43 -6.19 21.67 -10.75
N ALA A 44 -4.92 22.06 -10.74
CA ALA A 44 -4.47 23.45 -10.76
C ALA A 44 -3.50 23.67 -11.92
N GLU A 45 -3.63 24.82 -12.56
CA GLU A 45 -2.60 25.30 -13.47
C GLU A 45 -1.38 25.72 -12.66
N ASN A 46 -0.20 25.25 -13.06
CA ASN A 46 1.03 25.71 -12.43
C ASN A 46 1.19 27.20 -12.75
N SER A 47 2.07 27.91 -12.03
CA SER A 47 2.52 29.24 -12.46
C SER A 47 3.96 29.13 -12.96
N PRO A 48 4.34 29.81 -14.06
CA PRO A 48 5.71 29.75 -14.55
C PRO A 48 6.68 30.34 -13.53
N SER A 49 7.87 29.77 -13.41
CA SER A 49 8.86 30.26 -12.45
C SER A 49 9.26 31.70 -12.78
N ARG A 50 9.52 32.52 -11.76
CA ARG A 50 9.97 33.92 -11.96
C ARG A 50 11.17 34.04 -12.89
N TRP A 51 12.03 33.02 -12.93
CA TRP A 51 13.21 32.93 -13.78
C TRP A 51 12.83 32.73 -15.25
N LEU A 52 11.88 31.83 -15.53
CA LEU A 52 11.35 31.65 -16.88
C LEU A 52 10.73 32.95 -17.41
N LEU A 53 9.93 33.61 -16.58
CA LEU A 53 9.28 34.87 -16.92
C LEU A 53 10.31 35.97 -17.22
N GLY A 54 11.39 36.03 -16.44
CA GLY A 54 12.52 36.95 -16.67
C GLY A 54 13.21 36.69 -18.00
N THR A 55 13.53 35.44 -18.32
CA THR A 55 14.17 35.06 -19.59
C THR A 55 13.28 35.34 -20.80
N ALA A 56 11.98 35.03 -20.72
CA ALA A 56 11.02 35.31 -21.79
C ALA A 56 10.91 36.81 -22.10
N ARG A 57 10.87 37.67 -21.06
CA ARG A 57 10.89 39.13 -21.22
C ARG A 57 12.17 39.63 -21.89
N ALA A 58 13.33 39.08 -21.52
CA ALA A 58 14.61 39.44 -22.12
C ALA A 58 14.69 39.05 -23.61
N LEU A 59 14.20 37.87 -23.96
CA LEU A 59 14.14 37.39 -25.34
C LEU A 59 13.18 38.21 -26.20
N GLU A 60 12.01 38.59 -25.69
CA GLU A 60 11.08 39.50 -26.38
C GLU A 60 11.73 40.87 -26.65
N ALA A 61 12.39 41.46 -25.63
CA ALA A 61 13.07 42.74 -25.77
C ALA A 61 14.20 42.69 -26.81
N ALA A 62 14.99 41.60 -26.81
CA ALA A 62 16.04 41.39 -27.80
C ALA A 62 15.49 41.19 -29.23
N ALA A 63 14.38 40.45 -29.38
CA ALA A 63 13.70 40.26 -30.65
C ALA A 63 13.16 41.59 -31.21
N ARG A 64 12.53 42.43 -30.37
CA ARG A 64 12.06 43.78 -30.75
C ARG A 64 13.20 44.68 -31.21
N THR A 65 14.34 44.59 -30.55
CA THR A 65 15.55 45.36 -30.92
C THR A 65 16.10 44.90 -32.28
N ARG A 66 16.11 43.58 -32.53
CA ARG A 66 16.53 42.99 -33.82
C ARG A 66 15.57 43.32 -34.98
N ALA A 67 14.27 43.46 -34.71
CA ALA A 67 13.26 43.75 -35.73
C ALA A 67 13.30 45.20 -36.29
N GLY A 68 14.13 46.09 -35.71
CA GLY A 68 14.59 47.37 -36.25
C GLY A 68 13.59 48.24 -37.03
N ALA A 69 13.05 49.28 -36.40
CA ALA A 69 12.61 50.61 -36.89
C ALA A 69 11.88 50.82 -38.26
N GLY A 70 11.73 49.81 -39.13
CA GLY A 70 11.29 49.94 -40.52
C GLY A 70 9.92 49.32 -40.83
N SER A 71 9.33 48.54 -39.92
CA SER A 71 7.91 48.20 -39.98
C SER A 71 7.14 49.16 -39.07
N GLY A 72 6.37 50.07 -39.66
CA GLY A 72 5.59 51.10 -38.96
C GLY A 72 4.48 50.60 -38.03
N ALA A 73 4.49 49.33 -37.64
CA ALA A 73 3.68 48.78 -36.56
C ALA A 73 4.56 48.66 -35.31
N ARG A 74 4.37 49.57 -34.34
CA ARG A 74 4.88 49.35 -32.97
C ARG A 74 4.34 48.00 -32.51
N LEU A 75 5.16 46.96 -32.49
CA LEU A 75 4.85 45.73 -31.76
C LEU A 75 4.68 46.16 -30.29
N ARG A 76 3.43 46.34 -29.86
CA ARG A 76 3.08 46.47 -28.44
C ARG A 76 3.50 45.16 -27.78
N SER A 77 4.29 45.22 -26.71
CA SER A 77 4.64 44.00 -26.00
C SER A 77 3.35 43.42 -25.45
N ARG A 78 3.14 42.12 -25.65
CA ARG A 78 2.00 41.45 -25.01
C ARG A 78 2.17 41.34 -23.49
N PHE A 79 3.34 41.70 -22.97
CA PHE A 79 3.65 41.85 -21.56
C PHE A 79 3.56 43.30 -21.05
N ASP A 80 3.14 44.26 -21.90
CA ASP A 80 2.98 45.69 -21.51
C ASP A 80 1.91 45.88 -20.40
N ALA A 81 1.03 44.89 -20.19
CA ALA A 81 0.09 44.85 -19.06
C ALA A 81 0.76 44.60 -17.70
N GLY A 82 2.07 44.36 -17.66
CA GLY A 82 2.87 44.29 -16.43
C GLY A 82 3.04 42.90 -15.83
N TYR A 83 2.27 41.90 -16.25
CA TYR A 83 2.36 40.51 -15.78
C TYR A 83 2.59 39.53 -16.94
N VAL A 84 3.34 38.46 -16.67
CA VAL A 84 3.60 37.37 -17.63
C VAL A 84 3.14 36.07 -16.98
N ASP A 85 2.28 35.34 -17.66
CA ASP A 85 1.73 34.05 -17.24
C ASP A 85 1.86 33.00 -18.37
N GLY A 86 1.32 31.81 -18.12
CA GLY A 86 1.36 30.73 -19.10
C GLY A 86 0.53 31.01 -20.36
N GLU A 87 -0.56 31.78 -20.26
CA GLU A 87 -1.46 32.06 -21.39
C GLU A 87 -0.86 33.11 -22.33
N ASN A 88 -0.39 34.24 -21.79
CA ASN A 88 0.18 35.30 -22.59
C ASN A 88 1.57 34.92 -23.17
N LEU A 89 2.33 34.06 -22.48
CA LEU A 89 3.56 33.47 -23.01
C LEU A 89 3.29 32.53 -24.19
N ALA A 90 2.26 31.69 -24.10
CA ALA A 90 1.85 30.83 -25.19
C ALA A 90 1.34 31.61 -26.41
N ALA A 91 0.55 32.65 -26.17
CA ALA A 91 0.06 33.55 -27.21
C ALA A 91 1.21 34.31 -27.89
N ALA A 92 2.25 34.70 -27.16
CA ALA A 92 3.43 35.37 -27.72
C ALA A 92 4.27 34.44 -28.62
N ALA A 93 4.34 33.16 -28.30
CA ALA A 93 5.03 32.15 -29.09
C ALA A 93 4.28 31.74 -30.37
N GLY A 94 2.93 31.76 -30.35
CA GLY A 94 2.11 31.39 -31.51
C GLY A 94 2.08 32.43 -32.65
N ASP A 95 2.34 33.71 -32.33
CA ASP A 95 2.14 34.84 -33.26
C ASP A 95 3.44 35.33 -33.95
N THR A 96 4.54 34.56 -33.91
CA THR A 96 5.87 34.93 -34.49
C THR A 96 6.54 36.19 -33.92
N ALA A 97 5.98 36.80 -32.87
CA ALA A 97 6.51 38.03 -32.25
C ALA A 97 7.87 37.83 -31.56
N ILE A 98 8.19 36.60 -31.16
CA ILE A 98 9.50 36.20 -30.65
C ILE A 98 9.99 35.02 -31.52
N PRO A 99 10.79 35.26 -32.57
CA PRO A 99 11.14 34.25 -33.58
C PRO A 99 11.91 33.04 -33.04
N ASP A 100 12.39 33.11 -31.79
CA ASP A 100 13.19 32.07 -31.13
C ASP A 100 12.41 31.29 -30.05
N ILE A 101 11.11 31.58 -29.83
CA ILE A 101 10.28 30.85 -28.87
C ILE A 101 9.26 29.98 -29.61
N VAL A 102 9.38 28.66 -29.45
CA VAL A 102 8.43 27.68 -29.96
C VAL A 102 7.56 27.21 -28.80
N ALA A 103 6.24 27.45 -28.89
CA ALA A 103 5.28 26.86 -27.97
C ALA A 103 4.72 25.57 -28.54
N SER A 104 4.74 24.52 -27.73
CA SER A 104 3.97 23.31 -27.96
C SER A 104 2.75 23.33 -27.04
N ALA A 105 1.54 23.24 -27.59
CA ALA A 105 0.30 23.20 -26.82
C ALA A 105 0.06 21.84 -26.17
N SER A 106 0.69 20.77 -26.67
CA SER A 106 0.63 19.43 -26.10
C SER A 106 1.78 18.56 -26.59
N TYR A 107 2.08 17.49 -25.86
CA TYR A 107 3.02 16.47 -26.32
C TYR A 107 2.69 15.95 -27.73
N VAL A 108 1.40 15.77 -28.05
CA VAL A 108 0.93 15.30 -29.36
C VAL A 108 1.22 16.33 -30.46
N GLN A 109 0.99 17.62 -30.21
CA GLN A 109 1.35 18.67 -31.19
C GLN A 109 2.87 18.73 -31.39
N GLY A 110 3.64 18.60 -30.30
CA GLY A 110 5.10 18.49 -30.37
C GLY A 110 5.52 17.36 -31.31
N LEU A 111 5.03 16.14 -31.08
CA LEU A 111 5.30 15.00 -31.97
C LEU A 111 4.89 15.24 -33.43
N ALA A 112 3.76 15.93 -33.67
CA ALA A 112 3.26 16.20 -35.01
C ALA A 112 4.04 17.28 -35.77
N THR A 113 4.81 18.12 -35.08
CA THR A 113 5.53 19.27 -35.63
C THR A 113 7.05 19.15 -35.53
N THR A 114 7.56 18.17 -34.78
CA THR A 114 8.99 17.87 -34.70
C THR A 114 9.50 17.31 -36.03
N ASP A 115 10.44 18.03 -36.66
CA ASP A 115 11.07 17.61 -37.91
C ASP A 115 11.95 16.35 -37.74
N PHE A 116 12.58 16.21 -36.56
CA PHE A 116 13.47 15.10 -36.26
C PHE A 116 13.24 14.60 -34.82
N PRO A 117 12.56 13.46 -34.64
CA PRO A 117 12.36 12.85 -33.34
C PRO A 117 13.70 12.54 -32.67
N ALA A 118 13.87 12.94 -31.40
CA ALA A 118 15.13 12.77 -30.68
C ALA A 118 15.33 11.34 -30.18
N THR A 119 14.24 10.59 -30.02
CA THR A 119 14.25 9.21 -29.53
C THR A 119 13.44 8.29 -30.43
N GLN A 120 13.74 6.99 -30.36
CA GLN A 120 12.94 5.95 -31.03
C GLN A 120 11.48 6.00 -30.58
N GLN A 121 11.22 6.29 -29.31
CA GLN A 121 9.87 6.39 -28.76
C GLN A 121 9.09 7.57 -29.37
N GLU A 122 9.73 8.72 -29.56
CA GLU A 122 9.11 9.86 -30.24
C GLU A 122 8.83 9.57 -31.70
N TYR A 123 9.78 8.94 -32.41
CA TYR A 123 9.58 8.52 -33.81
C TYR A 123 8.39 7.58 -33.94
N ASP A 124 8.34 6.55 -33.10
CA ASP A 124 7.28 5.55 -33.11
C ASP A 124 5.90 6.15 -32.74
N ALA A 125 5.87 7.09 -31.79
CA ALA A 125 4.64 7.80 -31.43
C ALA A 125 4.17 8.75 -32.54
N ALA A 126 5.08 9.47 -33.19
CA ALA A 126 4.77 10.37 -34.31
C ALA A 126 4.29 9.59 -35.54
N ASP A 127 4.96 8.49 -35.90
CA ASP A 127 4.58 7.58 -36.99
C ASP A 127 3.15 7.03 -36.76
N LEU A 128 2.89 6.51 -35.56
CA LEU A 128 1.57 6.01 -35.20
C LEU A 128 0.50 7.11 -35.19
N HIS A 129 0.82 8.29 -34.68
CA HIS A 129 -0.09 9.43 -34.68
C HIS A 129 -0.41 9.89 -36.11
N ALA A 130 0.58 9.99 -36.98
CA ALA A 130 0.40 10.34 -38.39
C ALA A 130 -0.49 9.32 -39.12
N ALA A 131 -0.28 8.04 -38.87
CA ALA A 131 -1.09 6.97 -39.44
C ALA A 131 -2.56 7.01 -38.97
N THR A 132 -2.80 7.34 -37.70
CA THR A 132 -4.13 7.22 -37.08
C THR A 132 -4.96 8.51 -37.12
N SER A 133 -4.33 9.67 -37.03
CA SER A 133 -4.99 10.99 -36.86
C SER A 133 -5.91 11.40 -38.01
N ARG A 134 -5.62 10.95 -39.24
CA ARG A 134 -6.41 11.31 -40.44
C ARG A 134 -7.46 10.25 -40.82
N SER A 135 -7.59 9.19 -40.03
CA SER A 135 -8.49 8.07 -40.34
C SER A 135 -9.81 8.16 -39.58
N HIS A 136 -10.91 7.87 -40.27
CA HIS A 136 -12.22 7.66 -39.63
C HIS A 136 -12.31 6.31 -38.89
N ARG A 137 -11.30 5.44 -39.03
CA ARG A 137 -11.20 4.12 -38.37
C ARG A 137 -9.82 3.94 -37.73
N PRO A 138 -9.44 4.78 -36.76
CA PRO A 138 -8.08 4.81 -36.21
C PRO A 138 -7.66 3.47 -35.59
N LEU A 139 -8.58 2.74 -34.95
CA LEU A 139 -8.30 1.42 -34.37
C LEU A 139 -7.92 0.37 -35.43
N GLY A 140 -8.54 0.41 -36.61
CA GLY A 140 -8.23 -0.50 -37.70
C GLY A 140 -6.83 -0.24 -38.25
N ILE A 141 -6.47 1.03 -38.43
CA ILE A 141 -5.14 1.44 -38.88
C ILE A 141 -4.08 1.08 -37.84
N MET A 142 -4.31 1.40 -36.56
CA MET A 142 -3.41 1.03 -35.47
C MET A 142 -3.16 -0.47 -35.44
N ARG A 143 -4.20 -1.31 -35.61
CA ARG A 143 -4.03 -2.77 -35.63
C ARG A 143 -3.20 -3.26 -36.81
N GLY A 144 -3.26 -2.60 -37.97
CA GLY A 144 -2.41 -2.91 -39.13
C GLY A 144 -1.00 -2.32 -39.05
N HIS A 145 -0.73 -1.42 -38.09
CA HIS A 145 0.53 -0.70 -37.98
C HIS A 145 1.69 -1.62 -37.54
N ARG A 146 2.90 -1.36 -38.05
CA ARG A 146 4.10 -2.15 -37.75
C ARG A 146 4.35 -2.33 -36.24
N LEU A 147 4.12 -1.27 -35.47
CA LEU A 147 4.32 -1.28 -34.00
C LEU A 147 3.33 -2.19 -33.26
N PHE A 148 2.11 -2.32 -33.78
CA PHE A 148 1.12 -3.23 -33.22
C PHE A 148 1.42 -4.67 -33.62
N GLN A 149 1.75 -4.88 -34.90
CA GLN A 149 2.09 -6.20 -35.45
C GLN A 149 3.36 -6.79 -34.83
N ALA A 150 4.31 -5.96 -34.42
CA ALA A 150 5.51 -6.37 -33.70
C ALA A 150 5.23 -7.03 -32.33
N GLY A 151 4.02 -6.90 -31.78
CA GLY A 151 3.61 -7.61 -30.55
C GLY A 151 4.17 -7.04 -29.25
N GLY A 152 4.73 -5.82 -29.28
CA GLY A 152 5.35 -5.17 -28.13
C GLY A 152 4.36 -4.44 -27.18
N PRO A 153 4.86 -3.46 -26.40
CA PRO A 153 4.08 -2.75 -25.38
C PRO A 153 2.79 -2.11 -25.88
N LEU A 154 2.76 -1.61 -27.13
CA LEU A 154 1.54 -1.04 -27.73
C LEU A 154 0.42 -2.08 -27.81
N ARG A 155 0.71 -3.28 -28.34
CA ARG A 155 -0.28 -4.36 -28.43
C ARG A 155 -0.73 -4.80 -27.04
N MET A 156 0.22 -4.96 -26.11
CA MET A 156 -0.11 -5.30 -24.72
C MET A 156 -1.03 -4.26 -24.06
N GLY A 157 -0.79 -2.97 -24.27
CA GLY A 157 -1.63 -1.90 -23.74
C GLY A 157 -3.04 -1.90 -24.32
N VAL A 158 -3.17 -2.16 -25.63
CA VAL A 158 -4.47 -2.29 -26.30
C VAL A 158 -5.22 -3.52 -25.82
N ASP A 159 -4.54 -4.67 -25.72
CA ASP A 159 -5.11 -5.92 -25.22
C ASP A 159 -5.55 -5.77 -23.75
N LEU A 160 -4.76 -5.08 -22.92
CA LEU A 160 -5.11 -4.72 -21.55
C LEU A 160 -6.37 -3.85 -21.48
N ALA A 161 -6.43 -2.79 -22.31
CA ALA A 161 -7.58 -1.89 -22.34
C ALA A 161 -8.86 -2.61 -22.81
N ALA A 162 -8.75 -3.46 -23.84
CA ALA A 162 -9.85 -4.26 -24.34
C ALA A 162 -10.33 -5.29 -23.32
N ALA A 163 -9.40 -6.02 -22.69
CA ALA A 163 -9.70 -7.02 -21.67
C ALA A 163 -10.36 -6.39 -20.42
N ARG A 164 -9.89 -5.23 -19.95
CA ARG A 164 -10.52 -4.54 -18.81
C ARG A 164 -11.93 -4.04 -19.10
N ARG A 165 -12.27 -3.78 -20.36
CA ARG A 165 -13.63 -3.38 -20.80
C ARG A 165 -14.56 -4.58 -21.06
N SER A 166 -14.03 -5.78 -21.27
CA SER A 166 -14.85 -6.97 -21.49
C SER A 166 -15.53 -7.45 -20.21
N SER A 167 -16.43 -8.43 -20.34
CA SER A 167 -17.05 -9.18 -19.24
C SER A 167 -16.19 -10.34 -18.73
N GLU A 168 -15.04 -10.60 -19.35
CA GLU A 168 -14.18 -11.73 -18.98
C GLU A 168 -13.20 -11.35 -17.87
N PHE A 169 -13.04 -12.25 -16.89
CA PHE A 169 -11.96 -12.16 -15.91
C PHE A 169 -10.66 -12.72 -16.52
N THR A 170 -9.68 -11.84 -16.70
CA THR A 170 -8.46 -12.11 -17.46
C THR A 170 -7.19 -11.84 -16.63
N ARG A 171 -6.01 -12.17 -17.18
CA ARG A 171 -4.71 -11.84 -16.57
C ARG A 171 -4.53 -10.36 -16.23
N PHE A 172 -5.18 -9.46 -16.97
CA PHE A 172 -5.10 -8.01 -16.71
C PHE A 172 -5.98 -7.54 -15.55
N ASP A 173 -6.83 -8.44 -15.05
CA ASP A 173 -7.69 -8.24 -13.90
C ASP A 173 -7.17 -8.98 -12.66
N GLY A 174 -6.18 -9.86 -12.81
CA GLY A 174 -5.62 -10.68 -11.72
C GLY A 174 -5.92 -12.18 -11.84
N TYR A 175 -6.32 -12.68 -13.02
CA TYR A 175 -6.44 -14.12 -13.25
C TYR A 175 -5.15 -14.72 -13.80
N LEU A 176 -4.38 -15.41 -12.96
CA LEU A 176 -3.17 -16.12 -13.38
C LEU A 176 -3.48 -17.54 -13.87
N GLY A 177 -4.64 -18.09 -13.50
CA GLY A 177 -4.97 -19.49 -13.73
C GLY A 177 -4.13 -20.42 -12.85
N VAL A 178 -4.19 -21.73 -13.13
CA VAL A 178 -3.32 -22.70 -12.47
C VAL A 178 -1.96 -22.62 -13.14
N ASP A 179 -1.04 -21.90 -12.52
CA ASP A 179 0.36 -21.83 -12.95
C ASP A 179 1.21 -22.51 -11.87
N PRO A 180 1.70 -23.74 -12.11
CA PRO A 180 2.49 -24.48 -11.13
C PRO A 180 3.73 -23.72 -10.62
N GLY A 181 4.32 -22.85 -11.44
CA GLY A 181 5.50 -22.06 -11.07
C GLY A 181 5.20 -20.84 -10.20
N LEU A 182 3.94 -20.36 -10.20
CA LEU A 182 3.51 -19.15 -9.48
C LEU A 182 2.53 -19.44 -8.34
N THR A 183 1.53 -20.29 -8.56
CA THR A 183 0.44 -20.55 -7.60
C THR A 183 0.63 -21.82 -6.78
N GLY A 184 1.41 -22.80 -7.27
CA GLY A 184 1.70 -24.04 -6.56
C GLY A 184 2.49 -23.81 -5.26
N HIS A 185 3.55 -23.02 -5.33
CA HIS A 185 4.50 -22.82 -4.23
C HIS A 185 4.02 -21.94 -3.07
N LEU A 186 2.90 -21.22 -3.24
CA LEU A 186 2.45 -20.25 -2.25
C LEU A 186 1.92 -20.90 -0.98
N LEU A 187 1.28 -22.06 -1.13
CA LEU A 187 0.74 -22.83 -0.01
C LEU A 187 1.71 -23.93 0.46
N ASP A 188 2.75 -24.23 -0.32
CA ASP A 188 3.84 -25.15 0.07
C ASP A 188 4.76 -24.54 1.14
N ARG A 189 4.72 -23.22 1.32
CA ARG A 189 5.52 -22.49 2.31
C ARG A 189 4.66 -22.12 3.52
N PRO A 190 5.26 -21.97 4.72
CA PRO A 190 4.53 -21.47 5.87
C PRO A 190 3.90 -20.09 5.61
N VAL A 191 2.59 -19.98 5.79
CA VAL A 191 1.81 -18.75 5.61
C VAL A 191 1.37 -18.17 6.95
N SER A 192 1.24 -16.85 7.04
CA SER A 192 0.72 -16.19 8.25
C SER A 192 -0.79 -15.97 8.16
N ALA A 193 -1.44 -15.86 9.32
CA ALA A 193 -2.85 -15.47 9.41
C ALA A 193 -3.11 -14.14 8.68
N SER A 194 -2.23 -13.14 8.87
CA SER A 194 -2.32 -11.84 8.21
C SER A 194 -2.20 -11.90 6.68
N ALA A 195 -1.41 -12.84 6.14
CA ALA A 195 -1.30 -13.06 4.70
C ALA A 195 -2.61 -13.62 4.13
N LEU A 196 -3.22 -14.62 4.79
CA LEU A 196 -4.52 -15.17 4.37
C LEU A 196 -5.65 -14.14 4.49
N GLN A 197 -5.66 -13.35 5.58
CA GLN A 197 -6.58 -12.23 5.74
C GLN A 197 -6.42 -11.17 4.64
N LYS A 198 -5.19 -10.92 4.19
CA LYS A 198 -4.93 -10.00 3.09
C LYS A 198 -5.52 -10.51 1.78
N TRP A 199 -5.43 -11.81 1.51
CA TRP A 199 -6.11 -12.40 0.35
C TRP A 199 -7.63 -12.25 0.45
N ALA A 200 -8.23 -12.55 1.60
CA ALA A 200 -9.68 -12.40 1.80
C ALA A 200 -10.15 -10.93 1.65
N THR A 201 -9.36 -9.99 2.17
CA THR A 201 -9.65 -8.54 2.09
C THR A 201 -9.49 -8.02 0.66
N CYS A 202 -8.36 -8.28 0.02
CA CYS A 202 -8.06 -7.85 -1.34
C CYS A 202 -7.04 -8.79 -2.01
N PRO A 203 -7.49 -9.75 -2.84
CA PRO A 203 -6.61 -10.70 -3.50
C PRO A 203 -5.54 -10.04 -4.38
N ARG A 204 -5.87 -8.88 -5.01
CA ARG A 204 -4.88 -8.09 -5.76
C ARG A 204 -3.76 -7.57 -4.86
N ALA A 205 -4.07 -6.99 -3.70
CA ALA A 205 -3.04 -6.50 -2.79
C ALA A 205 -2.16 -7.66 -2.29
N PHE A 206 -2.77 -8.80 -1.99
CA PHE A 206 -2.03 -10.03 -1.68
C PHE A 206 -1.07 -10.42 -2.82
N MET A 207 -1.54 -10.43 -4.07
CA MET A 207 -0.67 -10.75 -5.22
C MET A 207 0.51 -9.79 -5.34
N PHE A 208 0.27 -8.48 -5.22
CA PHE A 208 1.34 -7.50 -5.34
C PHE A 208 2.40 -7.70 -4.25
N GLU A 209 1.98 -7.82 -2.99
CA GLU A 209 2.93 -7.89 -1.89
C GLU A 209 3.56 -9.28 -1.73
N GLN A 210 2.75 -10.35 -1.77
CA GLN A 210 3.19 -11.70 -1.43
C GLN A 210 3.78 -12.46 -2.62
N LEU A 211 3.32 -12.18 -3.84
CA LEU A 211 3.83 -12.86 -5.05
C LEU A 211 4.86 -11.99 -5.76
N LEU A 212 4.56 -10.70 -5.96
CA LEU A 212 5.43 -9.81 -6.73
C LEU A 212 6.46 -9.06 -5.87
N GLY A 213 6.32 -9.07 -4.54
CA GLY A 213 7.20 -8.32 -3.64
C GLY A 213 7.08 -6.80 -3.77
N VAL A 214 5.95 -6.33 -4.31
CA VAL A 214 5.68 -4.91 -4.52
C VAL A 214 4.89 -4.38 -3.33
N SER A 215 5.43 -3.36 -2.68
CA SER A 215 4.79 -2.60 -1.61
C SER A 215 4.71 -1.13 -1.99
N GLU A 216 3.81 -0.41 -1.33
CA GLU A 216 3.75 1.04 -1.43
C GLU A 216 5.04 1.64 -0.86
N LEU A 217 5.65 2.57 -1.60
CA LEU A 217 6.79 3.33 -1.11
C LEU A 217 6.30 4.33 -0.08
N GLU A 218 6.65 4.12 1.18
CA GLU A 218 6.49 5.14 2.21
C GLU A 218 7.48 6.27 1.93
N GLU A 219 6.99 7.47 1.59
CA GLU A 219 7.84 8.65 1.42
C GLU A 219 8.20 9.21 2.81
N PRO A 220 9.46 9.04 3.28
CA PRO A 220 9.85 9.39 4.66
C PRO A 220 9.66 10.87 4.99
N ASP A 221 9.74 11.74 3.98
CA ASP A 221 9.65 13.19 4.11
C ASP A 221 8.23 13.68 4.52
N VAL A 222 7.25 12.78 4.43
CA VAL A 222 5.83 13.00 4.75
C VAL A 222 5.43 12.35 6.08
N VAL A 223 6.34 11.67 6.79
CA VAL A 223 6.05 11.04 8.09
C VAL A 223 5.90 12.11 9.19
N LEU A 224 4.68 12.62 9.32
CA LEU A 224 4.34 13.60 10.36
C LEU A 224 4.36 12.96 11.75
N ARG A 225 3.96 11.70 11.88
CA ARG A 225 3.78 10.96 13.14
C ARG A 225 4.20 9.52 12.97
N MET A 226 4.53 8.87 14.08
CA MET A 226 4.68 7.41 14.18
C MET A 226 3.50 6.70 13.51
N SER A 227 3.81 5.74 12.64
CA SER A 227 2.76 5.01 11.91
C SER A 227 1.95 4.15 12.89
N PRO A 228 0.67 3.83 12.58
CA PRO A 228 -0.12 2.91 13.40
C PRO A 228 0.53 1.53 13.57
N LEU A 229 1.25 1.05 12.56
CA LEU A 229 1.96 -0.23 12.57
C LEU A 229 3.10 -0.19 13.59
N GLU A 230 3.95 0.83 13.53
CA GLU A 230 5.08 0.98 14.45
C GLU A 230 4.63 1.20 15.87
N ARG A 231 3.57 1.97 16.08
CA ARG A 231 2.97 2.12 17.41
C ARG A 231 2.52 0.77 17.96
N GLY A 232 1.85 -0.03 17.14
CA GLY A 232 1.45 -1.39 17.51
C GLY A 232 2.66 -2.24 17.91
N LEU A 233 3.64 -2.36 17.02
CA LEU A 233 4.86 -3.15 17.25
C LEU A 233 5.58 -2.73 18.53
N LEU A 234 5.76 -1.43 18.76
CA LEU A 234 6.39 -0.88 19.96
C LEU A 234 5.68 -1.33 21.23
N MET A 235 4.34 -1.27 21.24
CA MET A 235 3.54 -1.62 22.40
C MET A 235 3.56 -3.13 22.68
N HIS A 236 3.51 -3.96 21.63
CA HIS A 236 3.67 -5.42 21.75
C HIS A 236 5.04 -5.78 22.32
N ASP A 237 6.11 -5.25 21.72
CA ASP A 237 7.49 -5.43 22.16
C ASP A 237 7.70 -5.02 23.64
N ALA A 238 7.03 -3.95 24.08
CA ALA A 238 7.12 -3.49 25.47
C ALA A 238 6.37 -4.41 26.44
N VAL A 239 5.19 -4.90 26.04
CA VAL A 239 4.42 -5.89 26.82
C VAL A 239 5.19 -7.21 26.92
N ASP A 240 5.83 -7.66 25.85
CA ASP A 240 6.62 -8.89 25.86
C ASP A 240 7.87 -8.79 26.74
N ALA A 241 8.64 -7.72 26.59
CA ALA A 241 9.78 -7.44 27.44
C ALA A 241 9.41 -7.38 28.95
N PHE A 242 8.14 -7.08 29.24
CA PHE A 242 7.59 -7.11 30.60
C PHE A 242 7.11 -8.51 31.03
N LEU A 243 6.35 -9.21 30.19
CA LEU A 243 5.72 -10.50 30.55
C LEU A 243 6.68 -11.69 30.46
N ALA A 244 7.52 -11.78 29.43
CA ALA A 244 8.38 -12.94 29.21
C ALA A 244 9.29 -13.26 30.42
N PRO A 245 9.98 -12.27 31.05
CA PRO A 245 10.76 -12.54 32.25
C PRO A 245 9.93 -12.96 33.48
N MET A 246 8.66 -12.54 33.56
CA MET A 246 7.75 -12.97 34.63
C MET A 246 7.31 -14.42 34.43
N ILE A 247 7.03 -14.81 33.19
CA ILE A 247 6.68 -16.19 32.82
C ILE A 247 7.85 -17.13 33.12
N GLU A 248 9.06 -16.78 32.67
CA GLU A 248 10.27 -17.57 32.91
C GLU A 248 10.53 -17.79 34.41
N LYS A 249 10.29 -16.76 35.23
CA LYS A 249 10.47 -16.80 36.69
C LYS A 249 9.29 -17.42 37.45
N LYS A 250 8.32 -18.02 36.75
CA LYS A 250 7.10 -18.61 37.33
C LYS A 250 6.35 -17.62 38.24
N ARG A 251 6.34 -16.35 37.82
CA ARG A 251 5.61 -15.24 38.42
C ARG A 251 4.57 -14.68 37.44
N ALA A 252 4.18 -15.49 36.47
CA ALA A 252 3.26 -15.08 35.41
C ALA A 252 1.98 -14.48 36.00
N PRO A 253 1.47 -13.39 35.41
CA PRO A 253 0.22 -12.81 35.87
C PRO A 253 -0.95 -13.73 35.51
N GLY A 254 -1.84 -13.92 36.48
CA GLY A 254 -3.16 -14.52 36.30
C GLY A 254 -4.28 -13.54 36.65
N PRO A 255 -5.55 -13.99 36.63
CA PRO A 255 -6.67 -13.21 37.13
C PRO A 255 -6.41 -12.68 38.53
N ASN A 256 -6.66 -11.39 38.76
CA ASN A 256 -6.44 -10.69 40.03
C ASN A 256 -4.97 -10.66 40.48
N HIS A 257 -4.01 -10.82 39.58
CA HIS A 257 -2.60 -10.67 39.93
C HIS A 257 -2.32 -9.29 40.54
N ALA A 258 -1.71 -9.27 41.72
CA ALA A 258 -1.38 -8.03 42.43
C ALA A 258 -0.03 -7.49 41.94
N TYR A 259 -0.04 -6.76 40.82
CA TYR A 259 1.15 -6.11 40.30
C TYR A 259 1.77 -5.14 41.31
N THR A 260 3.06 -5.35 41.62
CA THR A 260 3.79 -4.48 42.54
C THR A 260 4.23 -3.19 41.87
N ASN A 261 4.62 -2.18 42.67
CA ASN A 261 5.24 -0.96 42.12
C ASN A 261 6.52 -1.25 41.34
N ALA A 262 7.26 -2.30 41.73
CA ALA A 262 8.45 -2.73 41.00
C ALA A 262 8.10 -3.32 39.63
N ASP A 263 7.00 -4.07 39.52
CA ASP A 263 6.55 -4.63 38.23
C ASP A 263 6.09 -3.48 37.30
N ARG A 264 5.35 -2.50 37.83
CA ARG A 264 4.96 -1.29 37.08
C ARG A 264 6.15 -0.47 36.61
N ALA A 265 7.18 -0.34 37.45
CA ALA A 265 8.41 0.34 37.08
C ALA A 265 9.14 -0.39 35.93
N ARG A 266 9.18 -1.72 35.94
CA ARG A 266 9.78 -2.51 34.84
C ARG A 266 9.03 -2.34 33.52
N LEU A 267 7.70 -2.33 33.54
CA LEU A 267 6.92 -2.04 32.33
C LEU A 267 7.23 -0.63 31.82
N ALA A 268 7.30 0.37 32.71
CA ALA A 268 7.66 1.73 32.33
C ALA A 268 9.07 1.81 31.72
N GLU A 269 10.06 1.12 32.32
CA GLU A 269 11.42 1.02 31.79
C GLU A 269 11.45 0.38 30.39
N ALA A 270 10.71 -0.71 30.18
CA ALA A 270 10.59 -1.35 28.87
C ALA A 270 9.99 -0.40 27.82
N VAL A 271 8.95 0.35 28.19
CA VAL A 271 8.32 1.36 27.32
C VAL A 271 9.30 2.47 26.97
N GLU A 272 10.02 3.05 27.95
CA GLU A 272 11.00 4.10 27.67
C GLU A 272 12.12 3.61 26.75
N ALA A 273 12.62 2.39 26.96
CA ALA A 273 13.64 1.80 26.09
C ALA A 273 13.16 1.68 24.64
N LYS A 274 11.90 1.25 24.42
CA LYS A 274 11.34 1.11 23.07
C LYS A 274 11.02 2.45 22.41
N LEU A 275 10.56 3.44 23.18
CA LEU A 275 10.36 4.82 22.70
C LEU A 275 11.69 5.45 22.27
N ALA A 276 12.75 5.28 23.07
CA ALA A 276 14.08 5.77 22.74
C ALA A 276 14.62 5.13 21.45
N ALA A 277 14.51 3.80 21.32
CA ALA A 277 14.93 3.08 20.12
C ALA A 277 14.16 3.52 18.86
N SER A 278 12.85 3.75 18.98
CA SER A 278 12.03 4.27 17.87
C SER A 278 12.47 5.67 17.44
N THR A 279 12.81 6.54 18.40
CA THR A 279 13.31 7.89 18.09
C THR A 279 14.68 7.85 17.43
N GLU A 280 15.60 7.01 17.91
CA GLU A 280 16.92 6.83 17.32
C GLU A 280 16.85 6.30 15.89
N ALA A 281 15.90 5.39 15.62
CA ALA A 281 15.64 4.84 14.30
C ALA A 281 14.92 5.82 13.33
N GLY A 282 14.54 7.02 13.79
CA GLY A 282 13.82 8.01 12.96
C GLY A 282 12.35 7.68 12.73
N LEU A 283 11.78 6.73 13.47
CA LEU A 283 10.45 6.17 13.27
C LEU A 283 9.34 6.96 14.01
N SER A 284 9.72 7.82 14.95
CA SER A 284 8.75 8.57 15.76
C SER A 284 8.07 9.75 15.03
N GLY A 285 8.57 10.14 13.84
CA GLY A 285 8.07 11.28 13.06
C GLY A 285 8.59 12.64 13.54
N ARG A 286 7.86 13.72 13.24
CA ARG A 286 8.30 15.10 13.56
C ARG A 286 8.20 15.39 15.06
N ALA A 287 9.22 16.08 15.61
CA ALA A 287 9.38 16.33 17.05
C ALA A 287 8.13 16.84 17.79
N LEU A 288 7.30 17.69 17.15
CA LEU A 288 6.06 18.19 17.74
C LEU A 288 5.05 17.06 18.08
N PHE A 289 4.98 16.03 17.24
CA PHE A 289 4.04 14.93 17.41
C PHE A 289 4.61 13.78 18.26
N VAL A 290 5.93 13.60 18.24
CA VAL A 290 6.64 12.60 19.05
C VAL A 290 6.19 12.67 20.51
N GLU A 291 6.26 13.85 21.13
CA GLU A 291 5.92 14.00 22.56
C GLU A 291 4.41 13.77 22.84
N ILE A 292 3.54 13.99 21.85
CA ILE A 292 2.10 13.67 21.98
C ILE A 292 1.89 12.16 21.94
N ASP A 293 2.53 11.48 20.98
CA ASP A 293 2.41 10.04 20.79
C ASP A 293 3.06 9.27 21.96
N HIS A 294 4.24 9.69 22.40
CA HIS A 294 4.94 9.09 23.54
C HIS A 294 4.12 9.21 24.83
N ARG A 295 3.54 10.39 25.11
CA ARG A 295 2.66 10.57 26.29
C ARG A 295 1.44 9.66 26.25
N ARG A 296 0.86 9.44 25.07
CA ARG A 296 -0.28 8.54 24.91
C ARG A 296 0.10 7.08 25.19
N ILE A 297 1.22 6.63 24.62
CA ILE A 297 1.74 5.27 24.84
C ILE A 297 2.04 5.05 26.32
N ARG A 298 2.75 5.97 26.97
CA ARG A 298 3.05 5.91 28.42
C ARG A 298 1.79 5.78 29.26
N ARG A 299 0.76 6.58 28.95
CA ARG A 299 -0.52 6.52 29.65
C ARG A 299 -1.20 5.16 29.47
N ASP A 300 -1.31 4.69 28.24
CA ASP A 300 -1.95 3.40 27.95
C ASP A 300 -1.21 2.25 28.66
N MET A 301 0.13 2.28 28.66
CA MET A 301 0.94 1.26 29.33
C MET A 301 0.91 1.37 30.86
N ALA A 302 0.75 2.56 31.42
CA ALA A 302 0.56 2.72 32.87
C ALA A 302 -0.78 2.11 33.35
N GLU A 303 -1.82 2.12 32.51
CA GLU A 303 -3.11 1.49 32.78
C GLU A 303 -3.08 -0.05 32.55
N PHE A 304 -2.10 -0.58 31.81
CA PHE A 304 -2.05 -1.99 31.38
C PHE A 304 -2.14 -2.98 32.54
N CYS A 305 -1.31 -2.84 33.58
CA CYS A 305 -1.30 -3.78 34.71
C CYS A 305 -2.66 -3.89 35.41
N ASP A 306 -3.37 -2.77 35.57
CA ASP A 306 -4.69 -2.77 36.21
C ASP A 306 -5.74 -3.46 35.33
N ARG A 307 -5.65 -3.25 34.02
CA ARG A 307 -6.55 -3.86 33.03
C ARG A 307 -6.29 -5.35 32.88
N ASP A 308 -5.03 -5.75 32.88
CA ASP A 308 -4.62 -7.15 32.82
C ASP A 308 -5.13 -7.95 34.03
N ALA A 309 -4.96 -7.42 35.24
CA ALA A 309 -5.45 -8.06 36.47
C ALA A 309 -6.98 -8.27 36.47
N GLN A 310 -7.71 -7.40 35.76
CA GLN A 310 -9.17 -7.43 35.66
C GLN A 310 -9.69 -8.32 34.52
N ARG A 311 -8.82 -8.86 33.64
CA ARG A 311 -9.26 -9.61 32.45
C ARG A 311 -10.07 -10.86 32.80
N ARG A 312 -11.17 -11.10 32.06
CA ARG A 312 -12.02 -12.29 32.18
C ARG A 312 -12.49 -12.78 30.80
N PRO A 313 -12.48 -14.11 30.54
CA PRO A 313 -11.67 -15.09 31.25
C PRO A 313 -10.20 -14.70 31.17
N GLY A 314 -9.51 -14.91 32.27
CA GLY A 314 -8.06 -14.78 32.34
C GLY A 314 -7.50 -16.10 32.84
N GLY A 315 -6.28 -16.41 32.45
CA GLY A 315 -5.52 -17.53 32.97
C GLY A 315 -4.15 -17.04 33.43
N GLU A 316 -3.34 -17.94 33.96
CA GLU A 316 -1.92 -17.68 34.16
C GLU A 316 -1.22 -17.62 32.80
N ALA A 317 -0.53 -16.52 32.50
CA ALA A 317 0.19 -16.40 31.23
C ALA A 317 1.28 -17.47 31.10
N VAL A 318 1.24 -18.25 30.02
CA VAL A 318 2.24 -19.30 29.74
C VAL A 318 3.16 -18.94 28.58
N ALA A 319 2.73 -18.02 27.72
CA ALA A 319 3.54 -17.50 26.62
C ALA A 319 3.15 -16.06 26.27
N SER A 320 4.13 -15.30 25.79
CA SER A 320 4.03 -13.94 25.26
C SER A 320 4.88 -13.86 23.99
N GLU A 321 4.39 -13.18 22.95
CA GLU A 321 5.02 -13.07 21.61
C GLU A 321 5.62 -14.41 21.10
N TYR A 322 4.86 -15.49 21.24
CA TYR A 322 5.33 -16.83 20.93
C TYR A 322 5.46 -17.03 19.42
N GLY A 323 6.69 -16.95 18.91
CA GLY A 323 7.03 -17.16 17.50
C GLY A 323 7.04 -18.64 17.09
N PHE A 324 6.43 -18.96 15.94
CA PHE A 324 6.39 -20.31 15.35
C PHE A 324 6.58 -20.24 13.84
N GLY A 325 7.35 -21.16 13.26
CA GLY A 325 7.64 -21.19 11.82
C GLY A 325 8.42 -19.98 11.30
N ILE A 326 9.05 -19.20 12.19
CA ILE A 326 9.90 -18.05 11.88
C ILE A 326 11.35 -18.40 12.25
N PRO A 327 12.35 -18.08 11.41
CA PRO A 327 13.76 -18.29 11.75
C PRO A 327 14.11 -17.58 13.07
N ALA A 328 14.89 -18.25 13.91
CA ALA A 328 15.33 -17.67 15.17
C ALA A 328 16.26 -16.47 14.92
N ARG A 329 16.06 -15.39 15.67
CA ARG A 329 16.88 -14.18 15.55
C ARG A 329 18.28 -14.32 16.20
N ASN A 330 18.40 -15.14 17.25
CA ASN A 330 19.58 -15.16 18.13
C ASN A 330 20.19 -16.56 18.34
N GLY A 331 20.02 -17.49 17.39
CA GLY A 331 20.60 -18.84 17.48
C GLY A 331 19.87 -19.81 18.41
N GLU A 332 18.76 -19.39 19.04
CA GLU A 332 17.86 -20.31 19.74
C GLU A 332 17.11 -21.23 18.77
N PRO A 333 16.60 -22.39 19.22
CA PRO A 333 15.77 -23.25 18.38
C PRO A 333 14.47 -22.52 18.01
N ALA A 334 14.23 -22.28 16.73
CA ALA A 334 12.94 -21.79 16.26
C ALA A 334 11.86 -22.84 16.51
N ALA A 335 10.72 -22.43 17.07
CA ALA A 335 9.56 -23.31 17.13
C ALA A 335 9.11 -23.67 15.70
N PRO A 336 8.80 -24.95 15.43
CA PRO A 336 8.46 -25.36 14.07
C PRO A 336 7.11 -24.79 13.64
N ALA A 337 6.97 -24.63 12.33
CA ALA A 337 5.70 -24.28 11.71
C ALA A 337 4.64 -25.36 12.03
N VAL A 338 3.39 -24.93 12.18
CA VAL A 338 2.27 -25.81 12.55
C VAL A 338 1.52 -26.22 11.29
N ARG A 339 1.19 -27.51 11.17
CA ARG A 339 0.46 -28.04 10.01
C ARG A 339 -1.02 -28.18 10.34
N TYR A 340 -1.86 -27.82 9.38
CA TYR A 340 -3.30 -27.91 9.51
C TYR A 340 -3.90 -28.58 8.29
N ARG A 341 -4.61 -29.68 8.50
CA ARG A 341 -5.24 -30.47 7.44
C ARG A 341 -6.65 -29.98 7.18
N LEU A 342 -6.91 -29.54 5.95
CA LEU A 342 -8.23 -29.12 5.50
C LEU A 342 -9.13 -30.34 5.22
N PRO A 343 -10.47 -30.19 5.24
CA PRO A 343 -11.40 -31.29 4.96
C PRO A 343 -11.24 -31.93 3.58
N ASP A 344 -10.74 -31.17 2.60
CA ASP A 344 -10.48 -31.67 1.24
C ASP A 344 -9.13 -32.40 1.09
N GLY A 345 -8.42 -32.59 2.20
CA GLY A 345 -7.16 -33.34 2.27
C GLY A 345 -5.91 -32.51 1.97
N ARG A 346 -6.04 -31.24 1.57
CA ARG A 346 -4.90 -30.32 1.48
C ARG A 346 -4.36 -29.99 2.86
N GLU A 347 -3.10 -29.59 2.91
CA GLU A 347 -2.43 -29.19 4.15
C GLU A 347 -1.95 -27.75 4.01
N LEU A 348 -2.21 -26.93 5.03
CA LEU A 348 -1.65 -25.60 5.19
C LEU A 348 -0.60 -25.64 6.28
N THR A 349 0.51 -24.95 6.06
CA THR A 349 1.55 -24.77 7.09
C THR A 349 1.51 -23.34 7.58
N PHE A 350 1.44 -23.12 8.89
CA PHE A 350 1.33 -21.80 9.49
C PHE A 350 2.63 -21.33 10.12
N ARG A 351 2.90 -20.03 9.98
CA ARG A 351 3.93 -19.28 10.72
C ARG A 351 3.35 -18.01 11.31
N GLY A 352 3.97 -17.49 12.35
CA GLY A 352 3.55 -16.23 12.96
C GLY A 352 4.09 -16.07 14.38
N ALA A 353 3.48 -15.16 15.13
CA ALA A 353 3.67 -15.00 16.55
C ALA A 353 2.30 -14.89 17.22
N ILE A 354 2.11 -15.58 18.34
CA ILE A 354 0.92 -15.43 19.18
C ILE A 354 1.25 -14.43 20.27
N ASP A 355 0.50 -13.34 20.35
CA ASP A 355 0.84 -12.27 21.29
C ASP A 355 0.77 -12.73 22.75
N ARG A 356 -0.24 -13.52 23.12
CA ARG A 356 -0.34 -14.13 24.46
C ARG A 356 -1.15 -15.42 24.50
N VAL A 357 -0.68 -16.37 25.29
CA VAL A 357 -1.42 -17.59 25.67
C VAL A 357 -1.48 -17.67 27.18
N ASP A 358 -2.67 -17.90 27.72
CA ASP A 358 -2.90 -18.13 29.15
C ASP A 358 -3.49 -19.53 29.39
N ARG A 359 -3.15 -20.13 30.54
CA ARG A 359 -3.76 -21.38 31.02
C ARG A 359 -4.83 -21.04 32.05
N ALA A 360 -6.10 -21.32 31.71
CA ALA A 360 -7.25 -21.15 32.59
C ALA A 360 -7.80 -22.52 33.03
N ALA A 361 -8.75 -22.51 33.97
CA ALA A 361 -9.36 -23.76 34.48
C ALA A 361 -10.14 -24.52 33.40
N GLU A 362 -10.76 -23.80 32.46
CA GLU A 362 -11.60 -24.37 31.40
C GLU A 362 -10.83 -24.71 30.11
N GLY A 363 -9.54 -24.34 30.03
CA GLY A 363 -8.72 -24.54 28.84
C GLY A 363 -7.76 -23.37 28.60
N LEU A 364 -7.17 -23.33 27.39
CA LEU A 364 -6.31 -22.24 26.97
C LEU A 364 -7.12 -20.99 26.61
N VAL A 365 -6.56 -19.81 26.89
CA VAL A 365 -7.07 -18.51 26.42
C VAL A 365 -6.03 -17.88 25.51
N VAL A 366 -6.40 -17.61 24.26
CA VAL A 366 -5.51 -17.05 23.24
C VAL A 366 -5.90 -15.59 22.99
N THR A 367 -4.94 -14.68 23.14
CA THR A 367 -5.18 -13.24 23.01
C THR A 367 -4.28 -12.65 21.93
N ASP A 368 -4.89 -11.92 20.98
CA ASP A 368 -4.21 -11.04 20.04
C ASP A 368 -4.42 -9.58 20.46
N TYR A 369 -3.33 -8.86 20.70
CA TYR A 369 -3.32 -7.47 21.12
C TYR A 369 -3.57 -6.53 19.94
N LYS A 370 -4.44 -5.53 20.13
CA LYS A 370 -4.73 -4.50 19.13
C LYS A 370 -4.61 -3.09 19.68
N ALA A 371 -3.70 -2.29 19.12
CA ALA A 371 -3.55 -0.86 19.44
C ALA A 371 -4.44 0.08 18.58
N GLY A 372 -5.34 -0.51 17.78
CA GLY A 372 -6.13 0.15 16.75
C GLY A 372 -7.60 0.41 17.12
N ARG A 373 -8.41 0.70 16.09
CA ARG A 373 -9.87 0.89 16.23
C ARG A 373 -10.59 -0.44 16.32
N TYR A 374 -11.67 -0.46 17.09
CA TYR A 374 -12.51 -1.63 17.33
C TYR A 374 -13.53 -1.90 16.22
N ASP A 375 -13.92 -0.90 15.42
CA ASP A 375 -15.12 -0.97 14.56
C ASP A 375 -15.12 -2.16 13.57
N PHE A 376 -13.97 -2.54 13.01
CA PHE A 376 -13.82 -3.70 12.10
C PHE A 376 -13.86 -5.07 12.80
N TYR A 377 -13.89 -5.06 14.12
CA TYR A 377 -13.83 -6.23 14.99
C TYR A 377 -15.04 -6.27 15.91
N SER A 378 -16.11 -5.52 15.63
CA SER A 378 -17.21 -5.40 16.57
C SER A 378 -17.83 -6.75 16.91
N ASP A 379 -18.42 -6.84 18.10
CA ASP A 379 -19.14 -8.02 18.55
C ASP A 379 -20.19 -8.47 17.53
N SER A 380 -20.86 -7.53 16.87
CA SER A 380 -21.82 -7.85 15.81
C SER A 380 -21.15 -8.57 14.62
N VAL A 381 -19.92 -8.21 14.26
CA VAL A 381 -19.17 -8.85 13.17
C VAL A 381 -18.69 -10.24 13.57
N ILE A 382 -18.02 -10.35 14.72
CA ILE A 382 -17.40 -11.62 15.15
C ILE A 382 -18.44 -12.62 15.68
N LYS A 383 -19.53 -12.19 16.33
CA LYS A 383 -20.57 -13.12 16.81
C LYS A 383 -21.41 -13.69 15.67
N GLU A 384 -21.67 -12.91 14.62
CA GLU A 384 -22.42 -13.39 13.45
C GLU A 384 -21.57 -14.29 12.57
N ASN A 385 -20.31 -13.90 12.31
CA ASN A 385 -19.36 -14.72 11.57
C ASN A 385 -17.95 -14.53 12.17
N PRO A 386 -17.47 -15.46 13.01
CA PRO A 386 -16.18 -15.34 13.68
C PRO A 386 -14.98 -15.15 12.75
N THR A 387 -15.09 -15.65 11.51
CA THR A 387 -14.04 -15.50 10.50
C THR A 387 -14.12 -14.18 9.73
N ASN A 388 -15.27 -13.50 9.79
CA ASN A 388 -15.64 -12.36 8.94
C ASN A 388 -15.25 -12.60 7.47
N PHE A 389 -15.68 -13.73 6.91
CA PHE A 389 -15.36 -14.15 5.53
C PHE A 389 -13.84 -14.23 5.26
N GLY A 390 -13.06 -14.64 6.26
CA GLY A 390 -11.60 -14.73 6.18
C GLY A 390 -10.86 -13.44 6.48
N LYS A 391 -11.55 -12.33 6.76
CA LYS A 391 -10.89 -11.08 7.19
C LYS A 391 -10.39 -11.16 8.63
N GLN A 392 -10.88 -12.12 9.42
CA GLN A 392 -10.51 -12.34 10.82
C GLN A 392 -10.11 -13.80 11.02
N LEU A 393 -8.81 -14.10 10.94
CA LEU A 393 -8.30 -15.48 11.03
C LEU A 393 -7.30 -15.68 12.17
N GLN A 394 -6.78 -14.60 12.76
CA GLN A 394 -5.73 -14.69 13.79
C GLN A 394 -6.19 -15.52 15.00
N PRO A 395 -7.37 -15.29 15.62
CA PRO A 395 -7.81 -16.09 16.76
C PRO A 395 -7.87 -17.59 16.45
N ALA A 396 -8.45 -17.97 15.31
CA ALA A 396 -8.58 -19.38 14.93
C ALA A 396 -7.22 -20.05 14.64
N ILE A 397 -6.36 -19.41 13.85
CA ILE A 397 -5.03 -19.95 13.54
C ILE A 397 -4.17 -20.03 14.80
N TYR A 398 -4.25 -19.02 15.68
CA TYR A 398 -3.52 -19.03 16.93
C TYR A 398 -4.08 -20.08 17.91
N SER A 399 -5.39 -20.36 17.91
CA SER A 399 -5.96 -21.49 18.67
C SER A 399 -5.41 -22.84 18.20
N ILE A 400 -5.30 -23.06 16.88
CA ILE A 400 -4.70 -24.29 16.32
C ILE A 400 -3.27 -24.46 16.83
N VAL A 401 -2.47 -23.40 16.75
CA VAL A 401 -1.07 -23.41 17.20
C VAL A 401 -0.98 -23.57 18.73
N ALA A 402 -1.84 -22.89 19.47
CA ALA A 402 -1.83 -22.94 20.93
C ALA A 402 -2.22 -24.32 21.45
N ALA A 403 -3.20 -24.98 20.83
CA ALA A 403 -3.58 -26.35 21.13
C ALA A 403 -2.40 -27.31 20.91
N GLU A 404 -1.73 -27.25 19.75
CA GLU A 404 -0.57 -28.12 19.45
C GLU A 404 0.62 -27.88 20.42
N ARG A 405 0.86 -26.63 20.85
CA ARG A 405 2.07 -26.25 21.59
C ARG A 405 1.91 -26.20 23.11
N PHE A 406 0.70 -25.92 23.60
CA PHE A 406 0.43 -25.69 25.01
C PHE A 406 -0.73 -26.54 25.54
N GLY A 407 -1.38 -27.32 24.67
CA GLY A 407 -2.39 -28.30 25.04
C GLY A 407 -1.83 -29.43 25.90
N PRO A 408 -2.68 -30.35 26.37
CA PRO A 408 -2.26 -31.52 27.13
C PRO A 408 -1.29 -32.41 26.32
N ASP A 409 -0.22 -32.92 26.96
CA ASP A 409 0.80 -33.76 26.30
C ASP A 409 0.29 -35.16 25.88
N ASP A 410 -0.89 -35.57 26.34
CA ASP A 410 -1.48 -36.89 26.11
C ASP A 410 -2.28 -37.01 24.80
N ASP A 411 -2.49 -35.90 24.09
CA ASP A 411 -3.09 -35.87 22.76
C ASP A 411 -2.10 -35.28 21.73
N PRO A 412 -1.53 -36.09 20.81
CA PRO A 412 -0.58 -35.60 19.80
C PRO A 412 -1.24 -34.74 18.70
N GLU A 413 -2.57 -34.76 18.56
CA GLU A 413 -3.32 -33.94 17.61
C GLU A 413 -4.55 -33.32 18.29
N PRO A 414 -4.34 -32.43 19.28
CA PRO A 414 -5.42 -31.91 20.10
C PRO A 414 -6.38 -31.09 19.26
N ARG A 415 -7.67 -31.38 19.41
CA ARG A 415 -8.73 -30.57 18.82
C ARG A 415 -8.74 -29.20 19.47
N TRP A 416 -8.44 -28.17 18.68
CA TRP A 416 -8.28 -26.82 19.22
C TRP A 416 -9.60 -26.25 19.76
N GLU A 417 -10.75 -26.72 19.26
CA GLU A 417 -12.07 -26.39 19.79
C GLU A 417 -12.39 -27.05 21.14
N GLU A 418 -11.58 -28.02 21.58
CA GLU A 418 -11.70 -28.67 22.89
C GLU A 418 -10.61 -28.18 23.85
N ALA A 419 -9.39 -27.91 23.35
CA ALA A 419 -8.26 -27.46 24.16
C ALA A 419 -8.28 -25.96 24.49
N VAL A 420 -8.90 -25.14 23.62
CA VAL A 420 -8.95 -23.68 23.77
C VAL A 420 -10.34 -23.27 24.22
N ALA A 421 -10.45 -22.71 25.41
CA ALA A 421 -11.71 -22.21 25.97
C ALA A 421 -12.14 -20.90 25.31
N GLN A 422 -11.19 -20.03 24.96
CA GLN A 422 -11.49 -18.74 24.34
C GLN A 422 -10.33 -18.25 23.49
N ALA A 423 -10.64 -17.60 22.37
CA ALA A 423 -9.64 -16.87 21.59
C ALA A 423 -10.19 -15.53 21.11
N GLY A 424 -9.39 -14.48 21.06
CA GLY A 424 -9.93 -13.18 20.71
C GLY A 424 -8.94 -12.03 20.64
N TYR A 425 -9.49 -10.84 20.48
CA TYR A 425 -8.76 -9.59 20.40
C TYR A 425 -8.87 -8.82 21.71
N TRP A 426 -7.75 -8.33 22.23
CA TRP A 426 -7.74 -7.35 23.32
C TRP A 426 -7.23 -5.99 22.83
N PHE A 427 -8.14 -5.04 22.77
CA PHE A 427 -7.85 -3.65 22.40
C PHE A 427 -7.20 -2.89 23.55
N PHE A 428 -5.92 -3.15 23.80
CA PHE A 428 -5.13 -2.68 24.94
C PHE A 428 -4.69 -1.19 24.88
N THR A 429 -5.56 -0.31 24.37
CA THR A 429 -5.37 1.15 24.35
C THR A 429 -6.62 1.85 24.88
N SER A 430 -6.47 2.99 25.57
CA SER A 430 -7.61 3.79 26.04
C SER A 430 -8.42 4.39 24.89
N ARG A 431 -7.73 4.80 23.82
CA ARG A 431 -8.34 5.23 22.55
C ARG A 431 -7.45 4.74 21.40
N PRO A 432 -8.02 4.43 20.23
CA PRO A 432 -9.44 4.26 19.97
C PRO A 432 -9.98 2.88 20.45
N GLY A 433 -9.13 2.01 21.01
CA GLY A 433 -9.50 0.66 21.42
C GLY A 433 -10.48 0.58 22.59
N GLY A 434 -10.36 1.49 23.57
CA GLY A 434 -11.26 1.56 24.71
C GLY A 434 -11.17 0.39 25.68
N TRP A 435 -10.03 -0.32 25.74
CA TRP A 435 -9.83 -1.51 26.58
C TRP A 435 -10.84 -2.64 26.33
N ARG A 436 -11.38 -2.74 25.10
CA ARG A 436 -12.40 -3.72 24.74
C ARG A 436 -11.81 -5.11 24.48
N HIS A 437 -12.62 -6.12 24.75
CA HIS A 437 -12.36 -7.51 24.38
C HIS A 437 -13.37 -7.94 23.31
N VAL A 438 -12.90 -8.73 22.35
CA VAL A 438 -13.73 -9.35 21.32
C VAL A 438 -13.38 -10.80 21.27
N ASP A 439 -14.30 -11.63 21.72
CA ASP A 439 -14.02 -13.04 21.97
C ASP A 439 -14.78 -13.92 20.98
N MET A 440 -14.04 -14.85 20.41
CA MET A 440 -14.52 -16.01 19.68
C MET A 440 -14.47 -17.21 20.61
N GLN A 441 -15.60 -17.93 20.71
CA GLN A 441 -15.67 -19.20 21.42
C GLN A 441 -15.29 -20.32 20.44
N PRO A 442 -14.18 -21.05 20.67
CA PRO A 442 -13.85 -22.22 19.88
C PRO A 442 -14.92 -23.30 20.08
N ASP A 443 -15.68 -23.61 19.03
CA ASP A 443 -16.61 -24.74 19.03
C ASP A 443 -16.60 -25.44 17.66
N ALA A 444 -17.30 -26.57 17.57
CA ALA A 444 -17.37 -27.35 16.33
C ALA A 444 -17.96 -26.57 15.14
N THR A 445 -18.85 -25.60 15.38
CA THR A 445 -19.45 -24.74 14.35
C THR A 445 -18.42 -23.74 13.84
N VAL A 446 -17.70 -23.08 14.76
CA VAL A 446 -16.62 -22.15 14.42
C VAL A 446 -15.52 -22.88 13.66
N ARG A 447 -15.15 -24.09 14.08
CA ARG A 447 -14.19 -24.93 13.37
C ARG A 447 -14.64 -25.22 11.94
N ALA A 448 -15.88 -25.66 11.75
CA ALA A 448 -16.40 -25.93 10.41
C ALA A 448 -16.37 -24.66 9.51
N GLY A 449 -16.70 -23.50 10.08
CA GLY A 449 -16.60 -22.22 9.36
C GLY A 449 -15.17 -21.83 9.00
N VAL A 450 -14.21 -22.05 9.90
CA VAL A 450 -12.78 -21.84 9.65
C VAL A 450 -12.29 -22.77 8.54
N ASP A 451 -12.67 -24.05 8.58
CA ASP A 451 -12.33 -25.04 7.55
C ASP A 451 -12.87 -24.64 6.17
N GLU A 452 -14.12 -24.19 6.10
CA GLU A 452 -14.73 -23.70 4.87
C GLU A 452 -13.96 -22.49 4.30
N VAL A 453 -13.69 -21.50 5.15
CA VAL A 453 -13.00 -20.26 4.74
C VAL A 453 -11.58 -20.53 4.29
N LEU A 454 -10.79 -21.29 5.06
CA LEU A 454 -9.43 -21.66 4.68
C LEU A 454 -9.42 -22.48 3.38
N SER A 455 -10.38 -23.38 3.19
CA SER A 455 -10.52 -24.15 1.94
C SER A 455 -10.84 -23.26 0.73
N LYS A 456 -11.71 -22.25 0.89
CA LYS A 456 -11.99 -21.26 -0.16
C LYS A 456 -10.77 -20.42 -0.49
N ILE A 457 -10.07 -19.88 0.53
CA ILE A 457 -8.84 -19.10 0.35
C ILE A 457 -7.77 -19.93 -0.38
N ALA A 458 -7.51 -21.14 0.11
CA ALA A 458 -6.55 -22.04 -0.52
C ALA A 458 -6.94 -22.35 -1.98
N THR A 459 -8.24 -22.58 -2.25
CA THR A 459 -8.74 -22.82 -3.63
C THR A 459 -8.52 -21.61 -4.53
N GLY A 460 -8.82 -20.41 -4.05
CA GLY A 460 -8.63 -19.18 -4.81
C GLY A 460 -7.16 -18.90 -5.14
N ILE A 461 -6.28 -19.08 -4.16
CA ILE A 461 -4.82 -18.95 -4.36
C ILE A 461 -4.32 -19.99 -5.37
N SER A 462 -4.62 -21.28 -5.18
CA SER A 462 -4.14 -22.34 -6.08
C SER A 462 -4.65 -22.18 -7.52
N LYS A 463 -5.86 -21.62 -7.70
CA LYS A 463 -6.45 -21.34 -9.03
C LYS A 463 -5.99 -20.01 -9.65
N GLY A 464 -5.12 -19.26 -8.98
CA GLY A 464 -4.59 -17.99 -9.46
C GLY A 464 -5.64 -16.89 -9.55
N VAL A 465 -6.55 -16.81 -8.59
CA VAL A 465 -7.65 -15.84 -8.54
C VAL A 465 -7.24 -14.67 -7.64
N PHE A 466 -6.83 -13.56 -8.26
CA PHE A 466 -6.37 -12.35 -7.56
C PHE A 466 -7.10 -11.06 -8.00
N PRO A 467 -8.45 -11.02 -7.99
CA PRO A 467 -9.18 -9.82 -8.35
C PRO A 467 -8.89 -8.66 -7.37
N GLY A 468 -9.03 -7.43 -7.87
CA GLY A 468 -9.16 -6.30 -6.96
C GLY A 468 -10.57 -6.29 -6.39
N ARG A 469 -10.70 -6.23 -5.06
CA ARG A 469 -12.01 -6.08 -4.41
C ARG A 469 -12.50 -4.64 -4.58
N SER A 470 -13.72 -4.48 -5.09
CA SER A 470 -14.51 -3.25 -5.02
C SER A 470 -15.71 -3.55 -4.13
N ASP A 471 -15.96 -2.73 -3.11
CA ASP A 471 -17.15 -2.80 -2.26
C ASP A 471 -17.74 -1.39 -2.06
N GLU A 472 -18.88 -1.30 -1.37
CA GLU A 472 -19.58 -0.03 -1.10
C GLU A 472 -18.75 0.96 -0.28
N THR A 473 -17.74 0.48 0.46
CA THR A 473 -16.85 1.30 1.29
C THR A 473 -15.70 1.91 0.48
N MET A 474 -15.41 1.37 -0.71
CA MET A 474 -14.45 1.92 -1.68
C MET A 474 -15.00 3.15 -2.40
N SER A 475 -15.19 4.23 -1.65
CA SER A 475 -15.55 5.55 -2.18
C SER A 475 -14.44 6.56 -1.92
N VAL A 476 -14.19 7.41 -2.91
CA VAL A 476 -13.35 8.61 -2.76
C VAL A 476 -13.88 9.51 -1.63
N LEU A 477 -15.19 9.51 -1.38
CA LEU A 477 -15.83 10.27 -0.30
C LEU A 477 -15.48 9.75 1.10
N TYR A 478 -15.17 8.45 1.24
CA TYR A 478 -14.79 7.84 2.52
C TYR A 478 -13.27 7.74 2.72
N GLY A 479 -12.47 8.16 1.73
CA GLY A 479 -11.00 8.17 1.84
C GLY A 479 -10.37 6.78 1.98
N HIS A 480 -11.11 5.72 1.64
CA HIS A 480 -10.66 4.33 1.70
C HIS A 480 -10.44 3.81 0.28
N TRP A 481 -9.20 3.88 -0.22
CA TRP A 481 -8.83 3.19 -1.44
C TRP A 481 -7.57 2.34 -1.25
N CYS A 482 -7.56 1.19 -1.93
CA CYS A 482 -6.39 0.32 -2.00
C CYS A 482 -5.47 0.82 -3.11
N ALA A 483 -4.23 1.20 -2.78
CA ALA A 483 -3.22 1.67 -3.74
C ALA A 483 -2.93 0.62 -4.84
N CYS A 484 -3.05 -0.68 -4.54
CA CYS A 484 -2.91 -1.72 -5.55
C CYS A 484 -4.09 -1.75 -6.55
N CYS A 485 -5.30 -1.38 -6.12
CA CYS A 485 -6.49 -1.36 -6.98
C CYS A 485 -6.59 -0.05 -7.77
N ILE A 486 -6.20 1.07 -7.15
CA ILE A 486 -6.31 2.43 -7.68
C ILE A 486 -4.96 3.14 -7.48
N PRO A 487 -3.92 2.79 -8.27
CA PRO A 487 -2.57 3.30 -8.06
C PRO A 487 -2.40 4.78 -8.41
N ASP A 488 -3.32 5.35 -9.19
CA ASP A 488 -3.29 6.76 -9.60
C ASP A 488 -4.08 7.68 -8.65
N GLY A 489 -4.91 7.11 -7.77
CA GLY A 489 -5.82 7.86 -6.90
C GLY A 489 -6.92 8.65 -7.65
N LEU A 490 -7.09 8.46 -8.97
CA LEU A 490 -7.93 9.33 -9.80
C LEU A 490 -9.43 8.96 -9.80
N GLY A 491 -9.82 7.88 -9.13
CA GLY A 491 -11.24 7.58 -8.85
C GLY A 491 -11.58 6.09 -8.74
N THR A 492 -12.64 5.78 -8.00
CA THR A 492 -13.11 4.39 -7.76
C THR A 492 -14.15 3.91 -8.76
N TRP A 493 -14.76 4.81 -9.54
CA TRP A 493 -15.92 4.50 -10.39
C TRP A 493 -15.63 3.48 -11.48
N GLU A 494 -14.59 3.69 -12.29
CA GLU A 494 -14.24 2.72 -13.34
C GLU A 494 -13.88 1.35 -12.77
N PHE A 495 -13.25 1.33 -11.61
CA PHE A 495 -12.88 0.11 -10.91
C PHE A 495 -14.13 -0.64 -10.43
N HIS A 496 -15.11 0.08 -9.86
CA HIS A 496 -16.38 -0.49 -9.47
C HIS A 496 -17.15 -1.09 -10.66
N GLN A 497 -17.26 -0.37 -11.77
CA GLN A 497 -17.92 -0.90 -12.96
C GLN A 497 -17.20 -2.15 -13.53
N ARG A 498 -15.86 -2.23 -13.39
CA ARG A 498 -15.11 -3.44 -13.77
C ARG A 498 -15.43 -4.62 -12.86
N TRP A 499 -15.63 -4.38 -11.56
CA TRP A 499 -16.07 -5.39 -10.62
C TRP A 499 -17.44 -5.93 -11.00
N GLU A 500 -18.45 -5.06 -11.17
CA GLU A 500 -19.83 -5.47 -11.52
C GLU A 500 -19.89 -6.31 -12.80
N ARG A 501 -19.10 -5.95 -13.82
CA ARG A 501 -19.07 -6.70 -15.08
C ARG A 501 -18.47 -8.10 -14.96
N LYS A 502 -17.63 -8.36 -13.97
CA LYS A 502 -16.76 -9.55 -13.92
C LYS A 502 -17.01 -10.46 -12.73
N SER A 503 -17.56 -9.94 -11.63
CA SER A 503 -17.79 -10.69 -10.39
C SER A 503 -18.62 -11.96 -10.60
N ALA A 504 -19.61 -11.91 -11.50
CA ALA A 504 -20.45 -13.05 -11.85
C ALA A 504 -19.76 -14.13 -12.71
N THR A 505 -18.50 -13.95 -13.12
CA THR A 505 -17.80 -14.95 -13.93
C THR A 505 -17.42 -16.18 -13.10
N ARG A 506 -17.52 -17.37 -13.71
CA ARG A 506 -17.14 -18.64 -13.04
C ARG A 506 -15.70 -18.64 -12.50
N LYS A 507 -14.79 -17.90 -13.14
CA LYS A 507 -13.39 -17.77 -12.69
C LYS A 507 -13.26 -16.99 -11.38
N MET A 508 -14.21 -16.10 -11.07
CA MET A 508 -14.23 -15.32 -9.83
C MET A 508 -14.93 -16.02 -8.66
N ALA A 509 -15.71 -17.08 -8.93
CA ALA A 509 -16.44 -17.84 -7.91
C ALA A 509 -15.63 -18.19 -6.66
N PRO A 510 -14.36 -18.67 -6.74
CA PRO A 510 -13.57 -18.98 -5.52
C PRO A 510 -13.40 -17.81 -4.55
N TYR A 511 -13.45 -16.57 -5.04
CA TYR A 511 -13.38 -15.37 -4.20
C TYR A 511 -14.76 -14.80 -3.88
N VAL A 512 -15.66 -14.71 -4.86
CA VAL A 512 -17.00 -14.14 -4.67
C VAL A 512 -17.82 -14.99 -3.70
N ASP A 513 -17.75 -16.32 -3.79
CA ASP A 513 -18.44 -17.24 -2.87
C ASP A 513 -17.94 -17.13 -1.41
N LEU A 514 -16.75 -16.54 -1.20
CA LEU A 514 -16.23 -16.24 0.14
C LEU A 514 -16.82 -14.93 0.67
N VAL A 515 -16.80 -13.85 -0.12
CA VAL A 515 -17.09 -12.48 0.36
C VAL A 515 -18.52 -12.01 0.12
N GLU A 516 -19.27 -12.68 -0.75
CA GLU A 516 -20.67 -12.45 -1.10
C GLU A 516 -21.42 -13.80 -1.13
N PRO A 517 -21.50 -14.54 0.00
CA PRO A 517 -22.17 -15.83 0.01
C PRO A 517 -23.67 -15.66 -0.28
N ALA A 518 -24.26 -16.69 -0.90
CA ALA A 518 -25.67 -16.66 -1.28
C ALA A 518 -26.57 -16.40 -0.06
N GLY A 519 -27.23 -15.23 -0.03
CA GLY A 519 -28.12 -14.81 1.06
C GLY A 519 -27.53 -13.78 2.04
N ALA A 520 -26.32 -13.26 1.78
CA ALA A 520 -25.73 -12.13 2.50
C ALA A 520 -26.26 -10.77 2.04
#